data_AF-A0A3A5I930-F1
#
_entry.id   AF-A0A3A5I930-F1
#
_cell.length_a   1.000
_cell.length_b   1.000
_cell.length_c   1.000
_cell.angle_alpha   90.00
_cell.angle_beta   90.00
_cell.angle_gamma   90.00
#
_symmetry.space_group_name_H-M   'P 1'
#
loop_
_entity.id
_entity.type
_entity.pdbx_description
1 polymer ?
#
loop_
_entity_poly.entity_id
_entity_poly.type
_entity_poly.pdbx_seq_one_letter_code
_entity_poly.pdbx_strand_id
1 'polypeptide(L)'
;MNRFLKLFIGLYLVFALTGCFGEDYDVGVPTAHLNLDIASVQLTEANISWVTASEDVQQKIEDTEKFASSLDEIKVFSNQKASLDFKENEENGGDIWTDPKITVFLLKDDQRIELPLGDSGEFQFPTNKGNYVLEVTFINSAGSAQYLGNVLIQ
;
A
#
# COMPACT_ATOMS: atom_id res chain seq x y z
N MET A 1 -17.56 -6.51 57.97
CA MET A 1 -16.83 -7.12 56.85
C MET A 1 -17.46 -6.89 55.47
N ASN A 2 -18.34 -5.88 55.27
CA ASN A 2 -19.13 -5.73 54.02
C ASN A 2 -18.89 -4.41 53.24
N ARG A 3 -18.12 -3.45 53.78
CA ARG A 3 -17.83 -2.17 53.10
C ARG A 3 -16.48 -2.19 52.37
N PHE A 4 -15.46 -2.80 52.98
CA PHE A 4 -14.15 -2.99 52.35
C PHE A 4 -14.21 -3.92 51.12
N LEU A 5 -14.98 -5.01 51.18
CA LEU A 5 -15.14 -5.92 50.04
C LEU A 5 -15.80 -5.23 48.84
N LYS A 6 -16.78 -4.33 49.09
CA LYS A 6 -17.45 -3.54 48.04
C LYS A 6 -16.52 -2.51 47.39
N LEU A 7 -15.60 -1.93 48.16
CA LEU A 7 -14.58 -1.01 47.64
C LEU A 7 -13.55 -1.73 46.74
N PHE A 8 -13.12 -2.94 47.13
CA PHE A 8 -12.20 -3.73 46.30
C PHE A 8 -12.85 -4.18 44.97
N ILE A 9 -14.13 -4.58 44.99
CA ILE A 9 -14.87 -4.94 43.77
C ILE A 9 -15.04 -3.73 42.85
N GLY A 10 -15.34 -2.55 43.40
CA GLY A 10 -15.46 -1.32 42.63
C GLY A 10 -14.14 -0.88 42.00
N LEU A 11 -13.02 -1.01 42.72
CA LEU A 11 -11.69 -0.64 42.22
C LEU A 11 -11.23 -1.58 41.10
N TYR A 12 -11.52 -2.89 41.19
CA TYR A 12 -11.22 -3.86 40.12
C TYR A 12 -11.98 -3.55 38.82
N LEU A 13 -13.23 -3.06 38.93
CA LEU A 13 -14.03 -2.70 37.77
C LEU A 13 -13.45 -1.51 36.99
N VAL A 14 -12.82 -0.56 37.68
CA VAL A 14 -12.16 0.61 37.05
C VAL A 14 -10.92 0.19 36.24
N PHE A 15 -10.15 -0.78 36.72
CA PHE A 15 -9.02 -1.34 35.96
C PHE A 15 -9.46 -2.17 34.75
N ALA A 16 -10.62 -2.86 34.84
CA ALA A 16 -11.20 -3.57 33.69
C ALA A 16 -11.74 -2.62 32.60
N LEU A 17 -12.17 -1.41 32.97
CA LEU A 17 -12.70 -0.38 32.05
C LEU A 17 -11.61 0.51 31.42
N THR A 18 -10.37 0.46 31.90
CA THR A 18 -9.25 1.29 31.41
C THR A 18 -8.26 0.52 30.54
N GLY A 19 -8.60 -0.72 30.17
CA GLY A 19 -7.86 -1.49 29.18
C GLY A 19 -8.07 -0.96 27.76
N CYS A 20 -7.54 0.22 27.44
CA CYS A 20 -7.06 0.47 26.08
C CYS A 20 -5.71 -0.24 25.99
N PHE A 21 -5.72 -1.53 25.67
CA PHE A 21 -4.55 -2.11 25.04
C PHE A 21 -4.42 -1.35 23.72
N GLY A 22 -3.38 -0.52 23.61
CA GLY A 22 -2.91 -0.09 22.30
C GLY A 22 -2.43 -1.38 21.64
N GLU A 23 -3.34 -2.04 20.95
CA GLU A 23 -2.98 -3.14 20.07
C GLU A 23 -2.09 -2.48 19.02
N ASP A 24 -0.78 -2.70 19.17
CA ASP A 24 0.20 -2.43 18.13
C ASP A 24 -0.10 -3.47 17.06
N TYR A 25 -1.15 -3.20 16.28
CA TYR A 25 -1.57 -4.07 15.20
C TYR A 25 -0.40 -4.10 14.25
N ASP A 26 0.21 -5.28 14.19
CA ASP A 26 1.17 -5.58 13.18
C ASP A 26 0.47 -5.50 11.83
N VAL A 27 0.94 -4.60 10.97
CA VAL A 27 0.37 -4.42 9.64
C VAL A 27 1.32 -4.99 8.60
N GLY A 28 0.83 -5.98 7.88
CA GLY A 28 1.53 -6.59 6.78
C GLY A 28 1.73 -5.63 5.61
N VAL A 29 2.50 -6.10 4.64
CA VAL A 29 2.71 -5.39 3.37
C VAL A 29 1.36 -5.21 2.66
N PRO A 30 0.93 -3.98 2.32
CA PRO A 30 -0.34 -3.78 1.62
C PRO A 30 -0.33 -4.42 0.23
N THR A 31 -1.49 -4.72 -0.32
CA THR A 31 -1.64 -4.94 -1.78
C THR A 31 -2.04 -3.64 -2.45
N ALA A 32 -1.44 -3.31 -3.61
CA ALA A 32 -1.77 -2.10 -4.36
C ALA A 32 -2.70 -2.42 -5.54
N HIS A 33 -3.79 -1.68 -5.66
CA HIS A 33 -4.80 -1.84 -6.70
C HIS A 33 -4.92 -0.56 -7.52
N LEU A 34 -4.73 -0.68 -8.82
CA LEU A 34 -4.97 0.37 -9.79
C LEU A 34 -6.43 0.32 -10.24
N ASN A 35 -7.21 1.32 -9.82
CA ASN A 35 -8.59 1.49 -10.22
C ASN A 35 -8.66 2.36 -11.48
N LEU A 36 -9.29 1.79 -12.50
CA LEU A 36 -9.70 2.42 -13.75
C LEU A 36 -11.24 2.48 -13.77
N ASP A 37 -11.83 3.29 -14.65
CA ASP A 37 -13.28 3.59 -14.67
C ASP A 37 -14.21 2.37 -14.44
N ILE A 38 -13.89 1.21 -15.01
CA ILE A 38 -14.70 -0.01 -14.91
C ILE A 38 -13.90 -1.25 -14.47
N ALA A 39 -12.64 -1.09 -14.08
CA ALA A 39 -11.75 -2.20 -13.80
C ALA A 39 -10.80 -1.88 -12.64
N SER A 40 -10.51 -2.88 -11.81
CA SER A 40 -9.47 -2.82 -10.79
C SER A 40 -8.42 -3.85 -11.14
N VAL A 41 -7.15 -3.45 -11.18
CA VAL A 41 -6.02 -4.34 -11.47
C VAL A 41 -5.08 -4.31 -10.27
N GLN A 42 -4.81 -5.47 -9.68
CA GLN A 42 -3.79 -5.57 -8.64
C GLN A 42 -2.41 -5.44 -9.30
N LEU A 43 -1.59 -4.52 -8.78
CA LEU A 43 -0.21 -4.35 -9.20
C LEU A 43 0.66 -5.44 -8.57
N THR A 44 1.74 -5.82 -9.25
CA THR A 44 2.62 -6.90 -8.79
C THR A 44 3.67 -6.35 -7.82
N GLU A 45 3.78 -6.95 -6.64
CA GLU A 45 4.83 -6.66 -5.67
C GLU A 45 6.22 -6.88 -6.25
N ALA A 46 7.15 -5.97 -5.96
CA ALA A 46 8.51 -5.97 -6.48
C ALA A 46 9.53 -5.82 -5.35
N ASN A 47 10.17 -4.67 -5.19
CA ASN A 47 11.11 -4.45 -4.10
C ASN A 47 10.36 -4.15 -2.79
N ILE A 48 10.58 -4.98 -1.76
CA ILE A 48 9.97 -4.83 -0.44
C ILE A 48 11.08 -4.83 0.62
N SER A 49 10.97 -3.90 1.56
CA SER A 49 11.72 -3.86 2.81
C SER A 49 10.75 -3.45 3.89
N TRP A 50 10.17 -4.42 4.58
CA TRP A 50 9.09 -4.22 5.53
C TRP A 50 9.38 -4.97 6.82
N VAL A 51 9.37 -4.26 7.94
CA VAL A 51 9.69 -4.83 9.25
C VAL A 51 8.70 -4.32 10.28
N THR A 52 8.10 -5.27 10.98
CA THR A 52 7.16 -5.04 12.06
C THR A 52 7.53 -5.92 13.26
N ALA A 53 6.64 -6.07 14.25
CA ALA A 53 6.91 -6.89 15.44
C ALA A 53 6.82 -8.40 15.15
N SER A 54 6.07 -8.77 14.12
CA SER A 54 5.62 -10.11 13.76
C SER A 54 6.11 -10.51 12.38
N GLU A 55 6.46 -9.55 11.51
CA GLU A 55 6.92 -9.79 10.16
C GLU A 55 8.25 -9.11 9.83
N ASP A 56 9.03 -9.78 8.97
CA ASP A 56 10.22 -9.24 8.31
C ASP A 56 10.18 -9.73 6.85
N VAL A 57 9.66 -8.88 5.96
CA VAL A 57 9.50 -9.19 4.54
C VAL A 57 10.54 -8.42 3.75
N GLN A 58 11.42 -9.17 3.09
CA GLN A 58 12.48 -8.65 2.24
C GLN A 58 12.38 -9.29 0.86
N GLN A 59 12.15 -8.46 -0.16
CA GLN A 59 12.12 -8.88 -1.56
C GLN A 59 12.93 -7.92 -2.40
N LYS A 60 13.75 -8.46 -3.30
CA LYS A 60 14.55 -7.65 -4.21
C LYS A 60 14.48 -8.17 -5.64
N ILE A 61 14.09 -7.28 -6.55
CA ILE A 61 14.11 -7.49 -7.99
C ILE A 61 15.29 -6.71 -8.57
N GLU A 62 16.22 -7.40 -9.22
CA GLU A 62 17.45 -6.77 -9.76
C GLU A 62 17.16 -5.81 -10.93
N ASP A 63 16.25 -6.20 -11.82
CA ASP A 63 15.89 -5.45 -13.02
C ASP A 63 14.37 -5.26 -13.07
N THR A 64 13.93 -4.12 -12.53
CA THR A 64 12.51 -3.78 -12.40
C THR A 64 11.85 -3.55 -13.75
N GLU A 65 12.55 -2.97 -14.72
CA GLU A 65 11.99 -2.72 -16.05
C GLU A 65 11.77 -4.02 -16.82
N LYS A 66 12.74 -4.94 -16.77
CA LYS A 66 12.60 -6.26 -17.39
C LYS A 66 11.52 -7.10 -16.71
N PHE A 67 11.46 -7.06 -15.37
CA PHE A 67 10.42 -7.76 -14.63
C PHE A 67 9.03 -7.22 -14.97
N ALA A 68 8.85 -5.90 -14.92
CA ALA A 68 7.59 -5.27 -15.29
C ALA A 68 7.18 -5.58 -16.73
N SER A 69 8.12 -5.55 -17.69
CA SER A 69 7.85 -5.89 -19.10
C SER A 69 7.36 -7.33 -19.31
N SER A 70 7.57 -8.24 -18.35
CA SER A 70 7.10 -9.62 -18.40
C SER A 70 5.67 -9.80 -17.88
N LEU A 71 5.12 -8.78 -17.21
CA LEU A 71 3.75 -8.78 -16.68
C LEU A 71 2.73 -8.55 -17.79
N ASP A 72 1.49 -8.98 -17.54
CA ASP A 72 0.36 -8.73 -18.41
C ASP A 72 0.14 -7.21 -18.60
N GLU A 73 -0.13 -6.82 -19.85
CA GLU A 73 -0.28 -5.42 -20.22
C GLU A 73 -1.61 -4.83 -19.72
N ILE A 74 -1.51 -3.73 -18.98
CA ILE A 74 -2.61 -2.87 -18.54
C ILE A 74 -2.80 -1.79 -19.59
N LYS A 75 -3.91 -1.87 -20.32
CA LYS A 75 -4.24 -0.89 -21.36
C LYS A 75 -4.99 0.28 -20.76
N VAL A 76 -4.49 1.48 -21.00
CA VAL A 76 -5.11 2.74 -20.57
C VAL A 76 -5.18 3.73 -21.73
N PHE A 77 -6.09 4.69 -21.64
CA PHE A 77 -6.17 5.77 -22.61
C PHE A 77 -5.32 6.96 -22.20
N SER A 78 -4.84 7.70 -23.20
CA SER A 78 -4.26 9.03 -22.99
C SER A 78 -5.20 9.91 -22.15
N ASN A 79 -4.68 10.61 -21.14
CA ASN A 79 -5.46 11.41 -20.18
C ASN A 79 -6.50 10.63 -19.36
N GLN A 80 -6.46 9.30 -19.31
CA GLN A 80 -7.35 8.54 -18.45
C GLN A 80 -7.05 8.82 -16.97
N LYS A 81 -8.10 8.99 -16.18
CA LYS A 81 -8.00 9.09 -14.72
C LYS A 81 -7.89 7.70 -14.12
N ALA A 82 -7.11 7.60 -13.06
CA ALA A 82 -6.99 6.39 -12.26
C ALA A 82 -6.89 6.76 -10.78
N SER A 83 -7.09 5.80 -9.91
CA SER A 83 -6.77 5.94 -8.49
C SER A 83 -6.07 4.71 -7.96
N LEU A 84 -5.32 4.89 -6.88
CA LEU A 84 -4.73 3.79 -6.13
C LEU A 84 -5.59 3.48 -4.91
N ASP A 85 -5.75 2.19 -4.65
CA ASP A 85 -6.35 1.66 -3.44
C ASP A 85 -5.38 0.64 -2.83
N PHE A 86 -5.22 0.69 -1.50
CA PHE A 86 -4.33 -0.21 -0.78
C PHE A 86 -5.17 -1.05 0.16
N LYS A 87 -5.07 -2.37 0.01
CA LYS A 87 -5.91 -3.33 0.74
C LYS A 87 -5.04 -4.26 1.56
N GLU A 88 -5.64 -4.82 2.61
CA GLU A 88 -5.02 -5.86 3.42
C GLU A 88 -4.48 -6.98 2.52
N ASN A 89 -3.29 -7.46 2.84
CA ASN A 89 -2.80 -8.70 2.28
C ASN A 89 -3.26 -9.84 3.20
N GLU A 90 -4.18 -10.69 2.71
CA GLU A 90 -4.75 -11.78 3.51
C GLU A 90 -3.69 -12.75 4.07
N GLU A 91 -2.51 -12.84 3.45
CA GLU A 91 -1.40 -13.69 3.91
C GLU A 91 -0.70 -13.12 5.14
N ASN A 92 -0.62 -11.79 5.25
CA ASN A 92 0.23 -11.06 6.21
C ASN A 92 -0.60 -10.25 7.23
N GLY A 93 -1.90 -10.08 6.98
CA GLY A 93 -2.85 -9.39 7.85
C GLY A 93 -2.64 -7.87 7.95
N GLY A 94 -3.63 -7.18 8.53
CA GLY A 94 -3.56 -5.77 8.87
C GLY A 94 -4.00 -4.81 7.74
N ASP A 95 -4.86 -3.87 8.08
CA ASP A 95 -5.51 -2.92 7.15
C ASP A 95 -5.37 -1.44 7.55
N ILE A 96 -4.59 -1.13 8.60
CA ILE A 96 -4.44 0.22 9.14
C ILE A 96 -2.98 0.70 9.05
N TRP A 97 -2.59 1.28 7.91
CA TRP A 97 -1.29 1.93 7.77
C TRP A 97 -1.38 3.41 8.14
N THR A 98 -0.65 3.83 9.18
CA THR A 98 -0.65 5.23 9.64
C THR A 98 0.27 6.10 8.77
N ASP A 99 -0.24 7.27 8.35
CA ASP A 99 0.47 8.33 7.61
C ASP A 99 1.35 7.83 6.45
N PRO A 100 0.82 7.02 5.51
CA PRO A 100 1.63 6.51 4.43
C PRO A 100 1.99 7.61 3.43
N LYS A 101 3.23 7.58 2.95
CA LYS A 101 3.68 8.32 1.79
C LYS A 101 3.62 7.44 0.56
N ILE A 102 2.87 7.88 -0.44
CA ILE A 102 2.72 7.17 -1.72
C ILE A 102 3.37 8.00 -2.82
N THR A 103 4.13 7.35 -3.69
CA THR A 103 4.67 7.98 -4.89
C THR A 103 4.39 7.14 -6.12
N VAL A 104 4.11 7.80 -7.25
CA VAL A 104 3.75 7.13 -8.50
C VAL A 104 4.60 7.69 -9.63
N PHE A 105 5.18 6.80 -10.41
CA PHE A 105 6.02 7.15 -11.55
C PHE A 105 5.70 6.29 -12.77
N LEU A 106 5.89 6.87 -13.95
CA LEU A 106 6.05 6.13 -15.19
C LEU A 106 7.53 6.08 -15.55
N LEU A 107 8.05 4.88 -15.78
CA LEU A 107 9.41 4.65 -16.23
C LEU A 107 9.42 4.25 -17.70
N LYS A 108 10.33 4.85 -18.48
CA LYS A 108 10.57 4.52 -19.88
C LYS A 108 11.92 5.07 -20.33
N ASP A 109 12.76 4.23 -20.94
CA ASP A 109 14.03 4.64 -21.54
C ASP A 109 14.90 5.48 -20.57
N ASP A 110 15.08 4.99 -19.34
CA ASP A 110 15.77 5.68 -18.21
C ASP A 110 15.11 6.99 -17.74
N GLN A 111 13.96 7.38 -18.30
CA GLN A 111 13.20 8.54 -17.87
C GLN A 111 12.18 8.14 -16.81
N ARG A 112 12.07 8.99 -15.78
CA ARG A 112 11.12 8.85 -14.68
C ARG A 112 10.19 10.05 -14.66
N ILE A 113 8.91 9.81 -14.92
CA ILE A 113 7.86 10.82 -14.98
C ILE A 113 7.01 10.67 -13.72
N GLU A 114 7.03 11.67 -12.85
CA GLU A 114 6.17 11.69 -11.66
C GLU A 114 4.71 11.90 -12.06
N LEU A 115 3.83 11.06 -11.51
CA LEU A 115 2.39 11.24 -11.61
C LEU A 115 1.90 11.82 -10.28
N PRO A 116 1.56 13.12 -10.22
CA PRO A 116 1.13 13.73 -8.97
C PRO A 116 -0.19 13.12 -8.51
N LEU A 117 -0.22 12.70 -7.25
CA LEU A 117 -1.40 12.17 -6.59
C LEU A 117 -2.24 13.30 -6.00
N GLY A 118 -3.56 13.22 -6.17
CA GLY A 118 -4.53 13.99 -5.41
C GLY A 118 -4.73 13.44 -4.00
N ASP A 119 -5.49 14.17 -3.18
CA ASP A 119 -5.71 13.84 -1.77
C ASP A 119 -6.41 12.49 -1.57
N SER A 120 -7.21 12.04 -2.55
CA SER A 120 -7.86 10.72 -2.54
C SER A 120 -7.11 9.65 -3.36
N GLY A 121 -5.84 9.87 -3.67
CA GLY A 121 -4.99 8.91 -4.37
C GLY A 121 -5.27 8.82 -5.88
N GLU A 122 -6.02 9.78 -6.45
CA GLU A 122 -6.23 9.86 -7.89
C GLU A 122 -5.06 10.50 -8.63
N PHE A 123 -4.85 10.10 -9.87
CA PHE A 123 -3.90 10.69 -10.80
C PHE A 123 -4.41 10.56 -12.23
N GLN A 124 -3.65 11.12 -13.18
CA GLN A 124 -3.99 11.08 -14.59
C GLN A 124 -2.79 10.63 -15.43
N PHE A 125 -3.02 9.70 -16.35
CA PHE A 125 -1.99 9.29 -17.31
C PHE A 125 -1.67 10.40 -18.31
N PRO A 126 -0.42 10.53 -18.78
CA PRO A 126 -0.05 11.56 -19.74
C PRO A 126 -0.66 11.30 -21.12
N THR A 127 -0.52 12.29 -22.01
CA THR A 127 -0.94 12.18 -23.42
C THR A 127 0.05 11.42 -24.30
N ASN A 128 1.28 11.23 -23.83
CA ASN A 128 2.34 10.60 -24.60
C ASN A 128 2.12 9.07 -24.62
N LYS A 129 1.74 8.55 -25.78
CA LYS A 129 1.47 7.13 -26.00
C LYS A 129 2.72 6.26 -25.92
N GLY A 130 2.51 4.98 -25.65
CA GLY A 130 3.56 3.95 -25.65
C GLY A 130 3.53 3.06 -24.40
N ASN A 131 4.53 2.18 -24.32
CA ASN A 131 4.74 1.30 -23.19
C ASN A 131 5.52 2.03 -22.09
N TYR A 132 5.08 1.83 -20.85
CA TYR A 132 5.69 2.36 -19.65
C TYR A 132 5.62 1.32 -18.55
N VAL A 133 6.55 1.40 -17.60
CA VAL A 133 6.40 0.74 -16.31
C VAL A 133 5.73 1.71 -15.36
N LEU A 134 4.58 1.34 -14.82
CA LEU A 134 3.97 2.03 -13.69
C LEU A 134 4.66 1.55 -12.42
N GLU A 135 5.36 2.44 -11.74
CA GLU A 135 5.98 2.22 -10.45
C GLU A 135 5.18 2.94 -9.37
N VAL A 136 4.67 2.19 -8.40
CA VAL A 136 4.05 2.71 -7.19
C VAL A 136 4.91 2.32 -6.00
N THR A 137 5.19 3.27 -5.12
CA THR A 137 5.89 2.99 -3.86
C THR A 137 5.03 3.46 -2.69
N PHE A 138 4.81 2.55 -1.75
CA PHE A 138 4.16 2.80 -0.48
C PHE A 138 5.20 2.82 0.63
N ILE A 139 5.21 3.85 1.47
CA ILE A 139 6.18 4.01 2.54
C ILE A 139 5.46 4.42 3.83
N ASN A 140 5.74 3.74 4.94
CA ASN A 140 5.29 4.15 6.27
C ASN A 140 6.39 3.86 7.32
N SER A 141 6.03 3.81 8.60
CA SER A 141 6.94 3.47 9.70
C SER A 141 7.48 2.03 9.64
N ALA A 142 6.75 1.08 9.05
CA ALA A 142 7.16 -0.31 8.92
C ALA A 142 8.16 -0.51 7.76
N GLY A 143 8.18 0.37 6.77
CA GLY A 143 9.17 0.35 5.71
C GLY A 143 8.60 0.78 4.36
N SER A 144 9.03 0.09 3.30
CA SER A 144 8.64 0.40 1.93
C SER A 144 8.26 -0.83 1.12
N ALA A 145 7.21 -0.71 0.31
CA ALA A 145 6.79 -1.71 -0.66
C ALA A 145 6.63 -1.06 -2.05
N GLN A 146 7.25 -1.67 -3.06
CA GLN A 146 7.17 -1.27 -4.45
C GLN A 146 6.24 -2.20 -5.22
N TYR A 147 5.41 -1.63 -6.08
CA TYR A 147 4.48 -2.34 -6.95
C TYR A 147 4.67 -1.88 -8.39
N LEU A 148 4.61 -2.83 -9.31
CA LEU A 148 4.87 -2.61 -10.72
C LEU A 148 3.67 -3.02 -11.58
N GLY A 149 3.45 -2.28 -12.66
CA GLY A 149 2.50 -2.62 -13.72
C GLY A 149 3.08 -2.32 -15.10
N ASN A 150 2.82 -3.20 -16.07
CA ASN A 150 3.16 -2.98 -17.47
C ASN A 150 2.04 -2.18 -18.13
N VAL A 151 2.24 -0.90 -18.43
CA VAL A 151 1.18 -0.02 -18.94
C VAL A 151 1.40 0.34 -20.40
N LEU A 152 0.37 0.12 -21.23
CA LEU A 152 0.31 0.65 -22.59
C LEU A 152 -0.70 1.80 -22.65
N ILE A 153 -0.21 3.01 -22.91
CA ILE A 153 -1.02 4.21 -23.13
C ILE A 153 -1.38 4.31 -24.62
N GLN A 154 -2.68 4.27 -24.92
CA GLN A 154 -3.25 4.28 -26.28
C GLN A 154 -3.93 5.59 -26.68
#